data_AF-A0A949TTR8-F1
#
_entry.id   AF-A0A949TTR8-F1
#
_cell.length_a   1.000
_cell.length_b   1.000
_cell.length_c   1.000
_cell.angle_alpha   90.00
_cell.angle_beta   90.00
_cell.angle_gamma   90.00
#
_symmetry.space_group_name_H-M   'P 1'
#
loop_
_entity.id
_entity.type
_entity.pdbx_description
1 polymer ?
#
loop_
_entity_poly.entity_id
_entity_poly.type
_entity_poly.pdbx_seq_one_letter_code
_entity_poly.pdbx_strand_id
1 'polypeptide(L)'
;MIKRMKNKLFVTICVAALSLGAVVPSTFSTVHASGTKTVYVDVEKNITGQAPILQPVQVSLDDTKTVLDATETAVGASNIDAASSSYGSYVKAFKDNTASFTYAYTSQIPAICYDTTTAYNQPIVSDSNYLREKEYNGISGWMFTVNNTDHDSSYNYYTADTALSSLPDGAVIRWEFSMASGCDLGLSGYLPNGTVTGGYYNWNTSATAPFFTRTDKTALITKLATTAKPASGATGYDEYVAAENALKNLTISQTSVDDVLDDLNAVLP
;
A
#
# COMPACT_ATOMS: atom_id res chain seq x y z
N MET A 1 -15.93 -0.66 -54.29
CA MET A 1 -16.65 -1.58 -53.37
C MET A 1 -15.60 -2.25 -52.48
N ILE A 2 -15.31 -1.68 -51.31
CA ILE A 2 -14.26 -2.17 -50.38
C ILE A 2 -14.98 -2.71 -49.14
N LYS A 3 -14.81 -4.01 -48.91
CA LYS A 3 -15.43 -4.79 -47.83
C LYS A 3 -14.89 -4.32 -46.48
N ARG A 4 -15.73 -3.65 -45.68
CA ARG A 4 -15.48 -3.38 -44.25
C ARG A 4 -15.52 -4.71 -43.49
N MET A 5 -14.38 -5.22 -43.05
CA MET A 5 -14.31 -6.31 -42.08
C MET A 5 -14.52 -5.75 -40.66
N LYS A 6 -15.62 -6.19 -40.06
CA LYS A 6 -15.95 -6.01 -38.64
C LYS A 6 -15.19 -7.07 -37.85
N ASN A 7 -14.17 -6.71 -37.09
CA ASN A 7 -13.66 -7.55 -36.00
C ASN A 7 -13.81 -6.76 -34.70
N LYS A 8 -14.81 -7.18 -33.91
CA LYS A 8 -14.93 -6.83 -32.49
C LYS A 8 -13.81 -7.58 -31.76
N LEU A 9 -12.74 -6.89 -31.42
CA LEU A 9 -11.76 -7.39 -30.45
C LEU A 9 -12.05 -6.66 -29.14
N PHE A 10 -12.59 -7.39 -28.16
CA PHE A 10 -12.66 -6.93 -26.78
C PHE A 10 -11.23 -6.71 -26.29
N VAL A 11 -10.92 -5.46 -25.96
CA VAL A 11 -9.61 -5.05 -25.45
C VAL A 11 -9.71 -5.07 -23.92
N THR A 12 -9.33 -6.21 -23.33
CA THR A 12 -8.92 -6.29 -21.92
C THR A 12 -7.52 -5.72 -21.84
N ILE A 13 -7.38 -4.48 -21.37
CA ILE A 13 -6.06 -3.88 -21.09
C ILE A 13 -5.59 -4.39 -19.74
N CYS A 14 -4.86 -5.50 -19.77
CA CYS A 14 -3.77 -5.72 -18.83
C CYS A 14 -2.61 -4.84 -19.32
N VAL A 15 -2.15 -3.91 -18.50
CA VAL A 15 -1.02 -3.03 -18.86
C VAL A 15 0.24 -3.90 -18.97
N ALA A 16 0.72 -4.09 -20.19
CA ALA A 16 2.01 -4.69 -20.48
C ALA A 16 2.61 -4.12 -21.78
N ALA A 17 3.91 -3.85 -21.69
CA ALA A 17 4.92 -3.69 -22.75
C ALA A 17 5.20 -2.28 -23.34
N LEU A 18 6.39 -1.77 -23.00
CA LEU A 18 7.33 -1.20 -23.98
C LEU A 18 8.70 -1.86 -23.79
N SER A 19 9.16 -2.54 -24.84
CA SER A 19 10.43 -3.27 -24.93
C SER A 19 11.39 -2.55 -25.88
N LEU A 20 12.71 -2.56 -25.59
CA LEU A 20 13.75 -2.65 -26.63
C LEU A 20 15.14 -2.98 -26.05
N GLY A 21 15.75 -4.06 -26.56
CA GLY A 21 17.21 -4.21 -26.67
C GLY A 21 17.90 -5.17 -25.71
N ALA A 22 17.85 -6.48 -26.00
CA ALA A 22 18.77 -7.44 -25.39
C ALA A 22 20.17 -7.29 -26.02
N VAL A 23 21.16 -6.99 -25.18
CA VAL A 23 22.55 -7.40 -25.39
C VAL A 23 22.90 -8.20 -24.14
N VAL A 24 23.31 -9.45 -24.31
CA VAL A 24 23.69 -10.34 -23.20
C VAL A 24 25.19 -10.18 -22.98
N PRO A 25 25.65 -9.46 -21.94
CA PRO A 25 26.94 -9.75 -21.36
C PRO A 25 26.75 -10.84 -20.31
N SER A 26 27.49 -11.94 -20.46
CA SER A 26 27.64 -12.99 -19.46
C SER A 26 28.03 -12.35 -18.12
N THR A 27 27.10 -12.25 -17.18
CA THR A 27 27.42 -11.78 -15.84
C THR A 27 27.93 -12.96 -15.03
N PHE A 28 29.13 -12.80 -14.48
CA PHE A 28 29.58 -13.59 -13.35
C PHE A 28 28.53 -13.41 -12.25
N SER A 29 27.89 -14.50 -11.82
CA SER A 29 27.10 -14.49 -10.59
C SER A 29 28.07 -14.18 -9.45
N THR A 30 28.12 -12.91 -9.02
CA THR A 30 28.57 -12.60 -7.67
C THR A 30 27.67 -13.38 -6.74
N VAL A 31 28.23 -14.40 -6.06
CA VAL A 31 27.54 -15.07 -4.97
C VAL A 31 27.29 -13.99 -3.92
N HIS A 32 26.04 -13.51 -3.84
CA HIS A 32 25.60 -12.78 -2.67
C HIS A 32 25.68 -13.76 -1.50
N ALA A 33 26.62 -13.55 -0.58
CA ALA A 33 26.59 -14.23 0.70
C ALA A 33 25.31 -13.76 1.38
N SER A 34 24.35 -14.67 1.61
CA SER A 34 23.06 -14.25 2.14
C SER A 34 23.25 -13.62 3.52
N GLY A 35 22.73 -12.41 3.64
CA GLY A 35 22.76 -11.62 4.86
C GLY A 35 21.41 -11.69 5.57
N THR A 36 21.37 -11.30 6.83
CA THR A 36 20.09 -10.99 7.47
C THR A 36 19.76 -9.52 7.23
N LYS A 37 18.57 -9.24 6.69
CA LYS A 37 18.00 -7.90 6.57
C LYS A 37 16.95 -7.70 7.65
N THR A 38 17.00 -6.56 8.32
CA THR A 38 15.93 -6.11 9.23
C THR A 38 15.11 -5.03 8.55
N VAL A 39 13.79 -5.20 8.57
CA VAL A 39 12.78 -4.26 8.06
C VAL A 39 11.67 -4.09 9.10
N TYR A 40 10.86 -3.06 8.94
CA TYR A 40 9.69 -2.80 9.78
C TYR A 40 8.45 -2.85 8.91
N VAL A 41 7.39 -3.49 9.41
CA VAL A 41 6.15 -3.67 8.64
C VAL A 41 4.98 -3.15 9.45
N ASP A 42 4.13 -2.34 8.82
CA ASP A 42 2.83 -1.96 9.34
C ASP A 42 1.73 -2.15 8.26
N VAL A 43 0.50 -2.43 8.72
CA VAL A 43 -0.66 -2.61 7.84
C VAL A 43 -1.81 -1.81 8.39
N GLU A 44 -2.18 -0.76 7.67
CA GLU A 44 -3.11 0.25 8.13
C GLU A 44 -4.26 0.51 7.15
N LYS A 45 -5.36 0.99 7.73
CA LYS A 45 -6.58 1.36 7.02
C LYS A 45 -7.07 2.71 7.53
N ASN A 46 -6.14 3.65 7.68
CA ASN A 46 -6.38 4.92 8.36
C ASN A 46 -7.48 5.78 7.69
N ILE A 47 -7.72 5.60 6.39
CA ILE A 47 -8.83 6.19 5.65
C ILE A 47 -10.21 5.85 6.25
N THR A 48 -10.30 4.77 7.03
CA THR A 48 -11.53 4.32 7.68
C THR A 48 -11.78 5.00 9.03
N GLY A 49 -10.76 5.68 9.59
CA GLY A 49 -10.78 6.18 10.96
C GLY A 49 -10.74 5.08 12.04
N GLN A 50 -10.44 3.83 11.68
CA GLN A 50 -10.35 2.69 12.61
C GLN A 50 -8.90 2.39 13.01
N ALA A 51 -8.69 1.39 13.88
CA ALA A 51 -7.37 0.91 14.24
C ALA A 51 -6.67 0.21 13.06
N PRO A 52 -5.33 0.18 13.00
CA PRO A 52 -4.61 -0.58 11.99
C PRO A 52 -4.87 -2.09 12.13
N ILE A 53 -4.63 -2.83 11.04
CA ILE A 53 -4.68 -4.30 11.05
C ILE A 53 -3.45 -4.85 11.80
N LEU A 54 -2.30 -4.23 11.57
CA LEU A 54 -1.04 -4.55 12.22
C LEU A 54 -0.38 -3.25 12.70
N GLN A 55 -0.18 -3.13 14.01
CA GLN A 55 0.72 -2.11 14.57
C GLN A 55 2.15 -2.38 14.09
N PRO A 56 3.03 -1.37 13.96
CA PRO A 56 4.40 -1.57 13.51
C PRO A 56 5.11 -2.72 14.21
N VAL A 57 5.74 -3.60 13.43
CA VAL A 57 6.56 -4.71 13.95
C VAL A 57 7.90 -4.80 13.22
N GLN A 58 8.93 -5.23 13.95
CA GLN A 58 10.25 -5.53 13.38
C GLN A 58 10.28 -6.96 12.84
N VAL A 59 10.83 -7.12 11.64
CA VAL A 59 11.03 -8.41 10.98
C VAL A 59 12.48 -8.54 10.53
N SER A 60 13.11 -9.66 10.86
CA SER A 60 14.46 -10.00 10.39
C SER A 60 14.42 -11.30 9.60
N LEU A 61 14.84 -11.24 8.34
CA LEU A 61 14.82 -12.37 7.39
C LEU A 61 16.12 -12.41 6.59
N ASP A 62 16.31 -13.49 5.86
CA ASP A 62 17.35 -13.58 4.83
C ASP A 62 17.13 -12.51 3.74
N ASP A 63 18.18 -11.85 3.28
CA ASP A 63 18.11 -10.74 2.33
C ASP A 63 17.72 -11.15 0.89
N THR A 64 17.69 -12.46 0.62
CA THR A 64 17.11 -13.02 -0.61
C THR A 64 15.59 -13.11 -0.57
N LYS A 65 14.96 -12.92 0.60
CA LYS A 65 13.51 -12.86 0.76
C LYS A 65 12.92 -11.59 0.16
N THR A 66 11.61 -11.57 0.01
CA THR A 66 10.86 -10.49 -0.64
C THR A 66 10.10 -9.62 0.37
N VAL A 67 9.57 -8.50 -0.11
CA VAL A 67 8.58 -7.68 0.61
C VAL A 67 7.38 -8.52 1.04
N LEU A 68 6.90 -9.45 0.19
CA LEU A 68 5.81 -10.36 0.53
C LEU A 68 6.18 -11.29 1.69
N ASP A 69 7.36 -11.92 1.65
CA ASP A 69 7.83 -12.80 2.73
C ASP A 69 7.91 -12.05 4.08
N ALA A 70 8.42 -10.81 4.06
CA ALA A 70 8.49 -9.97 5.26
C ALA A 70 7.09 -9.63 5.78
N THR A 71 6.16 -9.33 4.87
CA THR A 71 4.77 -9.02 5.22
C THR A 71 4.05 -10.25 5.79
N GLU A 72 4.20 -11.42 5.17
CA GLU A 72 3.65 -12.70 5.65
C GLU A 72 4.21 -13.09 7.01
N THR A 73 5.49 -12.80 7.27
CA THR A 73 6.12 -13.00 8.57
C THR A 73 5.53 -12.06 9.63
N ALA A 74 5.26 -10.81 9.27
CA ALA A 74 4.72 -9.79 10.16
C ALA A 74 3.27 -10.06 10.58
N VAL A 75 2.38 -10.31 9.62
CA VAL A 75 0.93 -10.48 9.89
C VAL A 75 0.50 -11.94 10.05
N GLY A 76 1.35 -12.88 9.64
CA GLY A 76 1.03 -14.30 9.50
C GLY A 76 0.44 -14.62 8.13
N ALA A 77 1.03 -15.58 7.41
CA ALA A 77 0.65 -15.93 6.04
C ALA A 77 -0.84 -16.28 5.84
N SER A 78 -1.52 -16.85 6.85
CA SER A 78 -2.96 -17.14 6.77
C SER A 78 -3.86 -15.90 6.87
N ASN A 79 -3.30 -14.74 7.20
CA ASN A 79 -3.98 -13.46 7.30
C ASN A 79 -3.78 -12.57 6.06
N ILE A 80 -3.11 -13.07 5.02
CA ILE A 80 -2.95 -12.39 3.73
C ILE A 80 -3.62 -13.23 2.63
N ASP A 81 -4.32 -12.58 1.71
CA ASP A 81 -4.66 -13.18 0.42
C ASP A 81 -3.81 -12.52 -0.67
N ALA A 82 -2.76 -13.23 -1.10
CA ALA A 82 -1.91 -12.84 -2.22
C ALA A 82 -2.12 -13.77 -3.42
N ALA A 83 -1.96 -13.23 -4.62
CA ALA A 83 -1.95 -14.00 -5.86
C ALA A 83 -0.66 -13.78 -6.62
N SER A 84 -0.05 -14.86 -7.10
CA SER A 84 1.06 -14.78 -8.05
C SER A 84 0.52 -14.77 -9.49
N SER A 85 1.12 -13.94 -10.32
CA SER A 85 0.81 -13.86 -11.75
C SER A 85 2.11 -13.78 -12.57
N SER A 86 1.99 -13.75 -13.90
CA SER A 86 3.14 -13.45 -14.78
C SER A 86 3.75 -12.06 -14.57
N TYR A 87 3.06 -11.18 -13.84
CA TYR A 87 3.50 -9.82 -13.53
C TYR A 87 4.06 -9.69 -12.10
N GLY A 88 4.16 -10.80 -11.39
CA GLY A 88 4.59 -10.84 -10.00
C GLY A 88 3.47 -11.14 -9.02
N SER A 89 3.83 -11.10 -7.74
CA SER A 89 2.93 -11.29 -6.61
C SER A 89 2.14 -10.01 -6.31
N TYR A 90 0.86 -10.19 -6.03
CA TYR A 90 -0.08 -9.11 -5.74
C TYR A 90 -0.85 -9.42 -4.46
N VAL A 91 -0.74 -8.53 -3.47
CA VAL A 91 -1.50 -8.62 -2.21
C VAL A 91 -2.90 -8.05 -2.44
N LYS A 92 -3.90 -8.91 -2.43
CA LYS A 92 -5.30 -8.55 -2.67
C LYS A 92 -6.02 -8.16 -1.39
N ALA A 93 -5.64 -8.73 -0.25
CA ALA A 93 -6.35 -8.51 0.99
C ALA A 93 -5.53 -8.83 2.23
N PHE A 94 -5.91 -8.19 3.34
CA PHE A 94 -5.53 -8.58 4.68
C PHE A 94 -6.78 -8.98 5.48
N LYS A 95 -6.61 -9.95 6.38
CA LYS A 95 -7.70 -10.42 7.23
C LYS A 95 -8.16 -9.29 8.15
N ASP A 96 -9.44 -8.99 8.07
CA ASP A 96 -10.06 -7.90 8.80
C ASP A 96 -11.58 -8.09 8.80
N ASN A 97 -12.19 -7.94 9.96
CA ASN A 97 -13.63 -8.15 10.15
C ASN A 97 -14.32 -6.94 10.79
N THR A 98 -13.68 -5.77 10.75
CA THR A 98 -14.26 -4.56 11.31
C THR A 98 -15.47 -4.10 10.51
N ALA A 99 -16.41 -3.46 11.21
CA ALA A 99 -17.62 -2.90 10.61
C ALA A 99 -17.33 -1.82 9.56
N SER A 100 -18.35 -1.51 8.76
CA SER A 100 -18.33 -0.43 7.75
C SER A 100 -17.86 0.90 8.33
N PHE A 101 -17.23 1.72 7.48
CA PHE A 101 -16.76 3.06 7.83
C PHE A 101 -17.39 4.13 6.94
N THR A 102 -17.25 5.39 7.35
CA THR A 102 -17.57 6.55 6.51
C THR A 102 -16.30 7.07 5.86
N TYR A 103 -16.30 7.16 4.53
CA TYR A 103 -15.15 7.66 3.79
C TYR A 103 -15.17 9.19 3.68
N ALA A 104 -14.10 9.85 4.09
CA ALA A 104 -14.03 11.32 4.17
C ALA A 104 -13.92 12.01 2.80
N TYR A 105 -13.43 11.32 1.77
CA TYR A 105 -13.09 11.92 0.47
C TYR A 105 -14.04 11.51 -0.66
N THR A 106 -15.27 11.07 -0.34
CA THR A 106 -16.27 10.64 -1.35
C THR A 106 -16.49 11.70 -2.43
N SER A 107 -16.49 12.99 -2.08
CA SER A 107 -16.68 14.10 -3.04
C SER A 107 -15.52 14.30 -4.01
N GLN A 108 -14.37 13.67 -3.77
CA GLN A 108 -13.17 13.80 -4.60
C GLN A 108 -13.03 12.66 -5.62
N ILE A 109 -13.87 11.62 -5.53
CA ILE A 109 -13.88 10.52 -6.50
C ILE A 109 -15.21 10.45 -7.26
N PRO A 110 -15.21 10.05 -8.54
CA PRO A 110 -16.46 9.99 -9.31
C PRO A 110 -17.48 9.01 -8.72
N ALA A 111 -18.76 9.38 -8.77
CA ALA A 111 -19.86 8.58 -8.24
C ALA A 111 -19.92 7.14 -8.81
N ILE A 112 -19.48 6.94 -10.06
CA ILE A 112 -19.41 5.61 -10.69
C ILE A 112 -18.57 4.61 -9.88
N CYS A 113 -17.61 5.07 -9.08
CA CYS A 113 -16.75 4.18 -8.31
C CYS A 113 -17.54 3.46 -7.20
N TYR A 114 -18.62 4.05 -6.70
CA TYR A 114 -19.47 3.49 -5.64
C TYR A 114 -20.73 2.81 -6.15
N ASP A 115 -20.92 2.78 -7.45
CA ASP A 115 -22.13 2.25 -8.05
C ASP A 115 -22.11 0.71 -7.99
N THR A 116 -23.01 0.16 -7.18
CA THR A 116 -23.16 -1.28 -6.96
C THR A 116 -24.04 -1.97 -8.01
N THR A 117 -24.45 -1.28 -9.07
CA THR A 117 -25.23 -1.90 -10.16
C THR A 117 -24.37 -2.90 -10.92
N THR A 118 -25.02 -3.86 -11.57
CA THR A 118 -24.34 -4.85 -12.43
C THR A 118 -23.97 -4.26 -13.81
N ALA A 119 -24.00 -2.94 -13.97
CA ALA A 119 -23.74 -2.27 -15.24
C ALA A 119 -22.23 -2.20 -15.57
N TYR A 120 -21.37 -2.46 -14.59
CA TYR A 120 -19.92 -2.32 -14.71
C TYR A 120 -19.18 -3.64 -14.52
N ASN A 121 -18.08 -3.78 -15.26
CA ASN A 121 -17.19 -4.94 -15.22
C ASN A 121 -16.10 -4.80 -14.13
N GLN A 122 -16.19 -3.78 -13.29
CA GLN A 122 -15.42 -3.59 -12.06
C GLN A 122 -16.33 -3.91 -10.86
N PRO A 123 -16.42 -5.18 -10.42
CA PRO A 123 -17.30 -5.53 -9.32
C PRO A 123 -16.81 -4.91 -8.02
N ILE A 124 -17.74 -4.35 -7.25
CA ILE A 124 -17.52 -4.03 -5.84
C ILE A 124 -17.63 -5.33 -5.06
N VAL A 125 -16.58 -5.65 -4.30
CA VAL A 125 -16.48 -6.86 -3.49
C VAL A 125 -16.96 -6.57 -2.08
N SER A 126 -17.49 -7.61 -1.42
CA SER A 126 -17.72 -7.59 0.02
C SER A 126 -17.27 -8.93 0.60
N ASP A 127 -16.37 -8.89 1.59
CA ASP A 127 -15.92 -10.05 2.35
C ASP A 127 -15.99 -9.75 3.85
N SER A 128 -16.63 -10.64 4.61
CA SER A 128 -16.80 -10.46 6.05
C SER A 128 -15.52 -10.73 6.86
N ASN A 129 -14.50 -11.33 6.25
CA ASN A 129 -13.28 -11.78 6.93
C ASN A 129 -12.01 -11.09 6.43
N TYR A 130 -12.09 -10.35 5.34
CA TYR A 130 -10.95 -9.69 4.72
C TYR A 130 -11.35 -8.29 4.30
N LEU A 131 -10.42 -7.35 4.42
CA LEU A 131 -10.50 -6.07 3.74
C LEU A 131 -9.77 -6.21 2.40
N ARG A 132 -10.52 -6.29 1.31
CA ARG A 132 -10.02 -6.66 -0.03
C ARG A 132 -9.84 -5.46 -0.95
N GLU A 133 -9.09 -5.66 -2.02
CA GLU A 133 -9.25 -4.85 -3.21
C GLU A 133 -10.71 -4.81 -3.66
N LYS A 134 -11.12 -3.64 -4.14
CA LYS A 134 -12.49 -3.35 -4.57
C LYS A 134 -13.55 -3.50 -3.48
N GLU A 135 -13.16 -3.57 -2.20
CA GLU A 135 -14.07 -3.49 -1.07
C GLU A 135 -14.63 -2.06 -0.98
N TYR A 136 -15.94 -1.93 -0.78
CA TYR A 136 -16.69 -0.66 -0.70
C TYR A 136 -16.78 0.18 -1.98
N ASN A 137 -15.81 0.11 -2.90
CA ASN A 137 -15.87 0.78 -4.21
C ASN A 137 -15.05 0.02 -5.28
N GLY A 138 -15.26 0.30 -6.56
CA GLY A 138 -14.65 -0.46 -7.66
C GLY A 138 -13.17 -0.16 -7.95
N ILE A 139 -12.51 0.69 -7.15
CA ILE A 139 -11.11 1.13 -7.35
C ILE A 139 -10.25 1.03 -6.08
N SER A 140 -10.82 0.59 -4.96
CA SER A 140 -10.11 0.50 -3.69
C SER A 140 -9.11 -0.65 -3.70
N GLY A 141 -8.12 -0.59 -2.82
CA GLY A 141 -7.12 -1.64 -2.71
C GLY A 141 -5.95 -1.26 -1.84
N TRP A 142 -5.02 -2.21 -1.75
CA TRP A 142 -3.82 -2.11 -0.95
C TRP A 142 -2.68 -1.48 -1.74
N MET A 143 -2.14 -0.41 -1.19
CA MET A 143 -0.91 0.24 -1.66
C MET A 143 0.19 -0.05 -0.65
N PHE A 144 1.45 0.02 -1.06
CA PHE A 144 2.53 0.07 -0.10
C PHE A 144 3.61 1.06 -0.49
N THR A 145 4.35 1.51 0.51
CA THR A 145 5.54 2.34 0.37
C THR A 145 6.71 1.72 1.11
N VAL A 146 7.92 2.05 0.67
CA VAL A 146 9.16 1.81 1.39
C VAL A 146 9.74 3.16 1.79
N ASN A 147 9.93 3.41 3.09
CA ASN A 147 10.42 4.70 3.61
C ASN A 147 9.66 5.90 3.01
N ASN A 148 8.33 5.83 3.04
CA ASN A 148 7.41 6.86 2.57
C ASN A 148 7.36 7.10 1.04
N THR A 149 8.04 6.29 0.22
CA THR A 149 7.97 6.36 -1.26
C THR A 149 7.54 5.03 -1.89
N ASP A 150 6.94 5.06 -3.08
CA ASP A 150 6.51 3.88 -3.84
C ASP A 150 7.55 3.40 -4.87
N HIS A 151 8.68 4.10 -4.97
CA HIS A 151 9.81 3.78 -5.85
C HIS A 151 11.16 4.12 -5.21
N ASP A 152 12.21 3.51 -5.73
CA ASP A 152 13.60 3.82 -5.39
C ASP A 152 14.08 5.14 -6.02
N SER A 153 15.33 5.56 -5.73
CA SER A 153 15.90 6.79 -6.29
C SER A 153 16.06 6.78 -7.82
N SER A 154 15.96 5.61 -8.46
CA SER A 154 16.05 5.42 -9.91
C SER A 154 14.66 5.31 -10.56
N TYR A 155 13.58 5.57 -9.81
CA TYR A 155 12.19 5.41 -10.26
C TYR A 155 11.79 3.97 -10.62
N ASN A 156 12.45 2.98 -10.03
CA ASN A 156 11.94 1.61 -10.07
C ASN A 156 10.89 1.46 -8.96
N TYR A 157 9.65 1.16 -9.36
CA TYR A 157 8.56 0.93 -8.42
C TYR A 157 8.80 -0.33 -7.60
N TYR A 158 8.56 -0.23 -6.31
CA TYR A 158 8.58 -1.38 -5.44
C TYR A 158 7.39 -2.29 -5.75
N THR A 159 7.62 -3.59 -5.67
CA THR A 159 6.61 -4.64 -5.81
C THR A 159 6.69 -5.61 -4.64
N ALA A 160 5.66 -6.44 -4.46
CA ALA A 160 5.69 -7.48 -3.42
C ALA A 160 6.84 -8.49 -3.62
N ASP A 161 7.36 -8.64 -4.85
CA ASP A 161 8.51 -9.49 -5.16
C ASP A 161 9.86 -8.78 -5.02
N THR A 162 9.89 -7.49 -4.65
CA THR A 162 11.15 -6.78 -4.43
C THR A 162 11.95 -7.49 -3.35
N ALA A 163 13.19 -7.87 -3.67
CA ALA A 163 14.08 -8.52 -2.73
C ALA A 163 14.50 -7.57 -1.61
N LEU A 164 14.58 -8.07 -0.39
CA LEU A 164 14.97 -7.30 0.80
C LEU A 164 16.38 -6.73 0.67
N SER A 165 17.28 -7.43 -0.02
CA SER A 165 18.62 -6.94 -0.39
C SER A 165 18.61 -5.66 -1.23
N SER A 166 17.51 -5.38 -1.94
CA SER A 166 17.34 -4.16 -2.75
C SER A 166 16.72 -3.00 -1.96
N LEU A 167 16.29 -3.23 -0.72
CA LEU A 167 15.75 -2.19 0.14
C LEU A 167 16.85 -1.50 0.95
N PRO A 168 16.66 -0.25 1.40
CA PRO A 168 17.51 0.36 2.41
C PRO A 168 17.59 -0.48 3.71
N ASP A 169 18.67 -0.33 4.47
CA ASP A 169 18.76 -0.96 5.80
C ASP A 169 17.70 -0.36 6.75
N GLY A 170 17.02 -1.22 7.52
CA GLY A 170 15.95 -0.77 8.41
C GLY A 170 14.75 -0.19 7.67
N ALA A 171 14.53 -0.58 6.41
CA ALA A 171 13.42 -0.10 5.60
C ALA A 171 12.07 -0.33 6.29
N VAL A 172 11.18 0.67 6.21
CA VAL A 172 9.79 0.59 6.64
C VAL A 172 8.92 0.27 5.43
N ILE A 173 8.29 -0.91 5.45
CA ILE A 173 7.30 -1.38 4.48
C ILE A 173 5.92 -1.07 5.05
N ARG A 174 5.26 -0.05 4.50
CA ARG A 174 3.97 0.44 4.99
C ARG A 174 2.86 0.11 4.03
N TRP A 175 1.97 -0.80 4.42
CA TRP A 175 0.77 -1.16 3.66
C TRP A 175 -0.42 -0.31 4.09
N GLU A 176 -1.08 0.31 3.12
CA GLU A 176 -2.17 1.26 3.36
C GLU A 176 -3.36 0.93 2.46
N PHE A 177 -4.53 0.76 3.06
CA PHE A 177 -5.76 0.63 2.31
C PHE A 177 -6.19 1.99 1.77
N SER A 178 -6.44 2.06 0.46
CA SER A 178 -6.88 3.27 -0.23
C SER A 178 -8.23 3.03 -0.91
N MET A 179 -9.07 4.06 -0.94
CA MET A 179 -10.32 4.12 -1.69
C MET A 179 -10.19 4.96 -2.96
N ALA A 180 -9.03 5.58 -3.21
CA ALA A 180 -8.79 6.50 -4.32
C ALA A 180 -7.44 6.27 -5.00
N SER A 181 -7.06 5.01 -5.20
CA SER A 181 -5.82 4.61 -5.89
C SER A 181 -4.57 5.36 -5.36
N GLY A 182 -4.48 5.56 -4.05
CA GLY A 182 -3.39 6.25 -3.35
C GLY A 182 -3.55 7.76 -3.17
N CYS A 183 -4.49 8.40 -3.88
CA CYS A 183 -4.70 9.86 -3.76
C CYS A 183 -5.12 10.28 -2.33
N ASP A 184 -5.86 9.40 -1.66
CA ASP A 184 -6.30 9.54 -0.27
C ASP A 184 -5.27 9.06 0.77
N LEU A 185 -4.07 8.74 0.33
CA LEU A 185 -2.89 8.43 1.15
C LEU A 185 -1.78 9.48 0.95
N GLY A 186 -2.08 10.54 0.19
CA GLY A 186 -1.13 11.58 -0.16
C GLY A 186 -0.15 11.19 -1.29
N LEU A 187 -0.46 10.14 -2.05
CA LEU A 187 0.27 9.73 -3.26
C LEU A 187 -0.42 10.25 -4.53
N SER A 188 0.30 10.32 -5.65
CA SER A 188 -0.34 10.57 -6.95
C SER A 188 -0.89 9.26 -7.52
N GLY A 189 -2.07 9.29 -8.14
CA GLY A 189 -2.72 8.10 -8.66
C GLY A 189 -3.58 8.35 -9.89
N TYR A 190 -3.97 7.31 -10.60
CA TYR A 190 -4.88 7.43 -11.74
C TYR A 190 -6.30 7.10 -11.30
N LEU A 191 -7.19 8.09 -11.28
CA LEU A 191 -8.62 7.89 -10.99
C LEU A 191 -9.45 7.70 -12.27
N PRO A 192 -10.63 7.07 -12.18
CA PRO A 192 -11.63 7.14 -13.24
C PRO A 192 -12.00 8.59 -13.56
N ASN A 193 -12.37 8.87 -14.81
CA ASN A 193 -12.80 10.20 -15.25
C ASN A 193 -14.32 10.44 -15.11
N GLY A 194 -15.04 9.48 -14.51
CA GLY A 194 -16.50 9.54 -14.35
C GLY A 194 -17.31 9.00 -15.52
N THR A 195 -16.67 8.43 -16.55
CA THR A 195 -17.36 7.84 -17.70
C THR A 195 -17.00 6.37 -17.90
N VAL A 196 -17.82 5.65 -18.69
CA VAL A 196 -17.70 4.20 -18.89
C VAL A 196 -17.80 3.86 -20.38
N THR A 197 -16.96 2.94 -20.84
CA THR A 197 -17.01 2.38 -22.21
C THR A 197 -17.10 0.87 -22.14
N GLY A 198 -18.15 0.27 -22.72
CA GLY A 198 -18.30 -1.19 -22.77
C GLY A 198 -18.37 -1.85 -21.38
N GLY A 199 -18.87 -1.13 -20.37
CA GLY A 199 -18.93 -1.58 -18.99
C GLY A 199 -17.65 -1.35 -18.17
N TYR A 200 -16.57 -0.81 -18.76
CA TYR A 200 -15.33 -0.52 -18.04
C TYR A 200 -15.16 0.97 -17.75
N TYR A 201 -14.63 1.31 -16.57
CA TYR A 201 -14.25 2.68 -16.24
C TYR A 201 -13.24 3.23 -17.25
N ASN A 202 -13.50 4.44 -17.73
CA ASN A 202 -12.49 5.22 -18.44
C ASN A 202 -11.62 5.94 -17.40
N TRP A 203 -10.31 5.80 -17.51
CA TRP A 203 -9.35 6.39 -16.57
C TRP A 203 -8.86 7.76 -17.07
N ASN A 204 -8.47 8.63 -16.14
CA ASN A 204 -7.75 9.85 -16.49
C ASN A 204 -6.43 9.49 -17.21
N THR A 205 -6.04 10.31 -18.19
CA THR A 205 -4.77 10.13 -18.92
C THR A 205 -3.58 10.79 -18.23
N SER A 206 -3.84 11.52 -17.15
CA SER A 206 -2.84 12.17 -16.30
C SER A 206 -3.09 11.77 -14.86
N ALA A 207 -2.01 11.66 -14.08
CA ALA A 207 -2.11 11.38 -12.66
C ALA A 207 -2.92 12.49 -11.97
N THR A 208 -3.83 12.07 -11.10
CA THR A 208 -4.54 12.94 -10.16
C THR A 208 -3.58 13.25 -9.02
N ALA A 209 -3.54 14.53 -8.64
CA ALA A 209 -2.75 14.99 -7.51
C ALA A 209 -3.28 14.38 -6.20
N PRO A 210 -2.42 14.19 -5.19
CA PRO A 210 -2.85 13.74 -3.87
C PRO A 210 -3.86 14.70 -3.24
N PHE A 211 -4.77 14.15 -2.41
CA PHE A 211 -5.80 14.93 -1.73
C PHE A 211 -5.26 15.80 -0.58
N PHE A 212 -4.06 15.47 -0.11
CA PHE A 212 -3.31 16.18 0.92
C PHE A 212 -1.82 15.87 0.78
N THR A 213 -0.95 16.68 1.38
CA THR A 213 0.49 16.40 1.41
C THR A 213 0.78 15.25 2.36
N ARG A 214 1.43 14.20 1.85
CA ARG A 214 1.88 13.06 2.66
C ARG A 214 3.04 13.47 3.58
N THR A 215 2.96 13.06 4.84
CA THR A 215 4.02 13.27 5.84
C THR A 215 4.81 11.99 6.05
N ASP A 216 6.12 12.12 6.22
CA ASP A 216 7.01 11.00 6.47
C ASP A 216 6.91 10.55 7.92
N LYS A 217 6.53 9.28 8.11
CA LYS A 217 6.34 8.63 9.41
C LYS A 217 7.35 7.49 9.66
N THR A 218 8.34 7.35 8.78
CA THR A 218 9.31 6.24 8.79
C THR A 218 10.00 6.08 10.15
N ALA A 219 10.50 7.17 10.73
CA ALA A 219 11.16 7.15 12.04
C ALA A 219 10.20 6.78 13.18
N LEU A 220 8.97 7.30 13.16
CA LEU A 220 7.94 7.00 14.17
C LEU A 220 7.51 5.52 14.11
N ILE A 221 7.34 4.97 12.91
CA ILE A 221 7.01 3.55 12.70
C ILE A 221 8.13 2.66 13.23
N THR A 222 9.38 3.00 12.91
CA THR A 222 10.56 2.29 13.41
C THR A 222 10.61 2.30 14.94
N LYS A 223 10.35 3.46 15.55
CA LYS A 223 10.30 3.59 17.01
C LYS A 223 9.20 2.74 17.63
N LEU A 224 7.98 2.82 17.12
CA LEU A 224 6.85 2.02 17.61
C LEU A 224 7.09 0.51 17.45
N ALA A 225 7.74 0.08 16.37
CA ALA A 225 8.04 -1.33 16.12
C ALA A 225 9.08 -1.94 17.06
N THR A 226 9.89 -1.10 17.70
CA THR A 226 10.98 -1.49 18.61
C THR A 226 10.68 -1.17 20.07
N THR A 227 9.60 -0.43 20.33
CA THR A 227 9.18 -0.01 21.66
C THR A 227 7.97 -0.82 22.12
N ALA A 228 8.10 -1.51 23.24
CA ALA A 228 6.96 -2.20 23.85
C ALA A 228 5.97 -1.17 24.40
N LYS A 229 4.68 -1.31 24.06
CA LYS A 229 3.61 -0.46 24.59
C LYS A 229 3.56 -0.56 26.12
N PRO A 230 3.69 0.57 26.86
CA PRO A 230 3.54 0.55 28.31
C PRO A 230 2.14 0.15 28.74
N ALA A 231 2.00 -0.35 29.96
CA ALA A 231 0.67 -0.56 30.57
C ALA A 231 -0.03 0.78 30.79
N SER A 232 -1.37 0.79 30.74
CA SER A 232 -2.15 2.01 31.02
C SER A 232 -1.81 2.58 32.39
N GLY A 233 -1.51 3.88 32.45
CA GLY A 233 -1.09 4.58 33.66
C GLY A 233 0.40 4.46 34.01
N ALA A 234 1.18 3.67 33.27
CA ALA A 234 2.64 3.66 33.38
C ALA A 234 3.26 4.87 32.65
N THR A 235 4.44 5.28 33.08
CA THR A 235 5.26 6.28 32.37
C THR A 235 5.42 5.90 30.90
N GLY A 236 5.24 6.87 30.01
CA GLY A 236 5.35 6.66 28.55
C GLY A 236 4.08 6.16 27.87
N TYR A 237 3.01 5.81 28.61
CA TYR A 237 1.77 5.33 28.00
C TYR A 237 1.10 6.39 27.13
N ASP A 238 1.00 7.62 27.63
CA ASP A 238 0.31 8.71 26.94
C ASP A 238 1.08 9.14 25.69
N GLU A 239 2.41 9.18 25.76
CA GLU A 239 3.30 9.46 24.63
C GLU A 239 3.24 8.35 23.57
N TYR A 240 3.17 7.08 23.99
CA TYR A 240 2.98 5.96 23.07
C TYR A 240 1.62 6.06 22.35
N VAL A 241 0.55 6.39 23.08
CA VAL A 241 -0.78 6.59 22.48
C VAL A 241 -0.80 7.81 21.56
N ALA A 242 -0.10 8.89 21.90
CA ALA A 242 0.08 10.04 21.02
C ALA A 242 0.78 9.66 19.71
N ALA A 243 1.81 8.82 19.77
CA ALA A 243 2.49 8.25 18.61
C ALA A 243 1.58 7.37 17.74
N GLU A 244 0.77 6.48 18.33
CA GLU A 244 -0.24 5.71 17.58
C GLU A 244 -1.26 6.63 16.88
N ASN A 245 -1.69 7.71 17.55
CA ASN A 245 -2.61 8.68 16.96
C ASN A 245 -1.97 9.51 15.84
N ALA A 246 -0.71 9.88 15.98
CA ALA A 246 0.07 10.56 14.94
C ALA A 246 0.24 9.67 13.70
N LEU A 247 0.51 8.38 13.90
CA LEU A 247 0.57 7.40 12.82
C LEU A 247 -0.77 7.31 12.06
N LYS A 248 -1.89 7.32 12.80
CA LYS A 248 -3.24 7.25 12.21
C LYS A 248 -3.68 8.51 11.46
N ASN A 249 -3.19 9.68 11.85
CA ASN A 249 -3.63 10.95 11.27
C ASN A 249 -3.05 11.14 9.86
N LEU A 250 -3.90 11.06 8.83
CA LEU A 250 -3.51 11.18 7.43
C LEU A 250 -2.95 12.56 7.06
N THR A 251 -3.42 13.62 7.72
CA THR A 251 -3.10 15.02 7.39
C THR A 251 -2.26 15.70 8.46
N ILE A 252 -1.58 14.93 9.31
CA ILE A 252 -0.66 15.45 10.32
C ILE A 252 0.50 16.20 9.63
N SER A 253 1.04 17.25 10.26
CA SER A 253 2.23 17.92 9.72
C SER A 253 3.51 17.17 10.09
N GLN A 254 4.59 17.37 9.32
CA GLN A 254 5.90 16.79 9.65
C GLN A 254 6.37 17.23 11.04
N THR A 255 6.28 18.52 11.36
CA THR A 255 6.63 19.04 12.70
C THR A 255 5.88 18.31 13.81
N SER A 256 4.58 18.02 13.64
CA SER A 256 3.83 17.31 14.69
C SER A 256 4.23 15.84 14.82
N VAL A 257 4.66 15.19 13.72
CA VAL A 257 5.22 13.83 13.77
C VAL A 257 6.57 13.85 14.49
N ASP A 258 7.41 14.83 14.18
CA ASP A 258 8.74 14.98 14.79
C ASP A 258 8.61 15.28 16.30
N ASP A 259 7.74 16.22 16.69
CA ASP A 259 7.48 16.55 18.10
C ASP A 259 7.02 15.32 18.90
N VAL A 260 6.08 14.54 18.34
CA VAL A 260 5.58 13.32 19.00
C VAL A 260 6.65 12.24 19.10
N LEU A 261 7.54 12.13 18.09
CA LEU A 261 8.67 11.20 18.14
C LEU A 261 9.68 11.62 19.22
N ASP A 262 9.99 12.92 19.32
CA ASP A 262 10.90 13.45 20.34
C ASP A 262 10.36 13.24 21.75
N ASP A 263 9.06 13.51 21.97
CA ASP A 263 8.39 13.24 23.24
C ASP A 263 8.46 11.74 23.59
N LEU A 264 8.18 10.85 22.63
CA LEU A 264 8.26 9.40 22.83
C LEU A 264 9.68 8.94 23.18
N ASN A 265 10.69 9.47 22.49
CA ASN A 265 12.11 9.15 22.74
C ASN A 265 12.61 9.66 24.10
N ALA A 266 12.01 10.74 24.63
CA ALA A 266 12.37 11.27 25.94
C ALA A 266 11.93 10.35 27.10
N VAL A 267 10.87 9.56 26.90
CA VAL A 267 10.26 8.74 27.96
C VAL A 267 10.44 7.23 27.77
N LEU A 268 10.62 6.76 26.53
CA LEU A 268 10.80 5.33 26.22
C LEU A 268 12.08 5.14 25.38
N PRO A 269 12.99 4.24 25.80
CA PRO A 269 14.22 3.92 25.06
C PRO A 269 13.94 3.20 23.75
#